data_AF-A0A2S2QGN1-F1
#
_entry.id   AF-A0A2S2QGN1-F1
#
_cell.length_a   1.000
_cell.length_b   1.000
_cell.length_c   1.000
_cell.angle_alpha   90.00
_cell.angle_beta   90.00
_cell.angle_gamma   90.00
#
_symmetry.space_group_name_H-M   'P 1'
#
loop_
_entity.id
_entity.type
_entity.pdbx_description
1 polymer ?
#
loop_
_entity_poly.entity_id
_entity_poly.type
_entity_poly.pdbx_seq_one_letter_code
_entity_poly.pdbx_strand_id
1 'polypeptide(L)'
;MPPIIPLNNTTLPSLPSTSNFGRPQKLFSDCSDRSKKRKVLRLTKSYTSPGILFASKTKLYKSGKRAVCSIVNESLSSPTRASTIKKTYISSLSIDNAIMPYSFDEALAFLIDNK
;
A
#
# COMPACT_ATOMS: atom_id res chain seq x y z
N MET A 1 2.56 -2.63 38.35
CA MET A 1 2.25 -1.70 37.25
C MET A 1 3.39 -1.76 36.24
N PRO A 2 3.14 -1.93 34.94
CA PRO A 2 4.22 -1.97 33.96
C PRO A 2 4.81 -0.55 33.73
N PRO A 3 6.11 -0.44 33.46
CA PRO A 3 6.76 0.86 33.25
C PRO A 3 6.34 1.49 31.92
N ILE A 4 6.10 2.80 31.96
CA ILE A 4 5.79 3.65 30.81
C ILE A 4 7.08 3.84 30.00
N ILE A 5 7.16 3.24 28.81
CA ILE A 5 8.26 3.47 27.87
C ILE A 5 8.00 4.83 27.19
N PRO A 6 8.95 5.78 27.20
CA PRO A 6 8.77 7.07 26.56
C PRO A 6 8.63 6.89 25.04
N LEU A 7 7.60 7.49 24.46
CA LEU A 7 7.30 7.49 23.03
C LEU A 7 8.36 8.32 22.29
N ASN A 8 9.46 7.70 21.91
CA ASN A 8 10.46 8.30 21.03
C ASN A 8 9.84 8.51 19.64
N ASN A 9 9.50 9.76 19.40
CA ASN A 9 8.93 10.37 18.22
C ASN A 9 9.88 10.11 17.04
N THR A 10 9.64 9.01 16.33
CA THR A 10 10.32 8.71 15.07
C THR A 10 9.81 9.71 14.05
N THR A 11 10.64 10.70 13.77
CA THR A 11 10.48 11.71 12.74
C THR A 11 10.03 11.02 11.44
N LEU A 12 8.75 11.18 11.09
CA LEU A 12 8.27 11.01 9.72
C LEU A 12 9.22 11.80 8.80
N PRO A 13 9.53 11.35 7.57
CA PRO A 13 10.31 12.18 6.66
C PRO A 13 9.52 13.46 6.40
N SER A 14 9.91 14.51 7.12
CA SER A 14 9.34 15.85 7.03
C SER A 14 9.62 16.41 5.64
N LEU A 15 8.71 17.28 5.18
CA LEU A 15 8.89 18.08 3.97
C LEU A 15 10.32 18.61 3.85
N PRO A 16 10.86 18.77 2.63
CA PRO A 16 12.20 19.28 2.44
C PRO A 16 12.32 20.65 3.11
N SER A 17 13.05 20.71 4.23
CA SER A 17 13.50 21.97 4.80
C SER A 17 14.49 22.57 3.81
N THR A 18 14.11 23.72 3.26
CA THR A 18 14.93 24.56 2.40
C THR A 18 16.17 25.04 3.17
N SER A 19 17.29 24.33 3.06
CA SER A 19 18.61 24.85 3.39
C SER A 19 19.39 25.07 2.08
N ASN A 20 19.82 26.31 1.89
CA ASN A 20 19.98 26.99 0.61
C ASN A 20 21.30 26.72 -0.14
N PHE A 21 21.77 25.47 -0.28
CA PHE A 21 22.89 25.20 -1.19
C PHE A 21 22.80 23.82 -1.88
N GLY A 22 22.80 23.82 -3.22
CA GLY A 22 22.83 22.63 -4.07
C GLY A 22 21.60 22.44 -4.96
N ARG A 23 21.58 21.32 -5.72
CA ARG A 23 20.46 20.99 -6.61
C ARG A 23 19.18 20.71 -5.80
N PRO A 24 18.03 21.31 -6.16
CA PRO A 24 16.76 21.04 -5.49
C PRO A 24 16.45 19.54 -5.42
N GLN A 25 16.07 19.08 -4.22
CA GLN A 25 15.68 17.70 -4.01
C GLN A 25 14.26 17.47 -4.52
N LYS A 26 14.12 16.54 -5.47
CA LYS A 26 12.82 16.11 -5.96
C LYS A 26 12.05 15.35 -4.88
N LEU A 27 10.72 15.51 -4.88
CA LEU A 27 9.82 14.68 -4.08
C LEU A 27 10.03 13.20 -4.42
N PHE A 28 9.71 12.32 -3.47
CA PHE A 28 9.89 10.88 -3.67
C PHE A 28 9.06 10.35 -4.85
N SER A 29 7.84 10.86 -5.05
CA SER A 29 6.95 10.53 -6.17
C SER A 29 7.61 10.76 -7.52
N ASP A 30 8.32 11.87 -7.66
CA ASP A 30 8.84 12.40 -8.93
C ASP A 30 10.26 11.90 -9.25
N CYS A 31 10.83 11.09 -8.37
CA CYS A 31 12.12 10.46 -8.56
C CYS A 31 12.03 9.27 -9.54
N SER A 32 13.09 9.05 -10.32
CA SER A 32 13.26 7.82 -11.09
C SER A 32 13.35 6.59 -10.19
N ASP A 33 13.04 5.40 -10.71
CA ASP A 33 13.08 4.15 -9.92
C ASP A 33 14.45 3.87 -9.33
N ARG A 34 15.52 4.14 -10.08
CA ARG A 34 16.90 4.05 -9.58
C ARG A 34 17.11 4.95 -8.36
N SER A 35 16.60 6.19 -8.42
CA SER A 35 16.71 7.15 -7.32
C SER A 35 15.84 6.75 -6.12
N LYS A 36 14.62 6.26 -6.36
CA LYS A 36 13.73 5.73 -5.31
C LYS A 36 14.38 4.57 -4.56
N LYS A 37 14.94 3.59 -5.29
CA LYS A 37 15.70 2.46 -4.70
C LYS A 37 16.84 2.95 -3.83
N ARG A 38 17.65 3.91 -4.31
CA ARG A 38 18.76 4.48 -3.53
C ARG A 38 18.27 5.23 -2.28
N LYS A 39 17.17 5.99 -2.36
CA LYS A 39 16.58 6.70 -1.22
C LYS A 39 16.06 5.72 -0.15
N VAL A 40 15.46 4.60 -0.55
CA VAL A 40 14.91 3.57 0.36
C VAL A 40 15.98 2.62 0.92
N LEU A 41 17.15 2.53 0.28
CA LEU A 41 18.23 1.61 0.64
C LEU A 41 18.69 1.73 2.11
N ARG A 42 18.64 2.94 2.68
CA ARG A 42 18.91 3.13 4.11
C ARG A 42 17.89 2.39 4.98
N LEU A 43 16.61 2.48 4.65
CA LEU A 43 15.53 1.82 5.40
C LEU A 43 15.63 0.30 5.31
N THR A 44 15.96 -0.23 4.13
CA THR A 44 16.10 -1.69 3.96
C THR A 44 17.33 -2.26 4.66
N LYS A 45 18.36 -1.44 4.91
CA LYS A 45 19.54 -1.85 5.68
C LYS A 45 19.32 -1.73 7.20
N SER A 46 18.55 -0.73 7.63
CA SER A 46 18.35 -0.44 9.05
C SER A 46 17.21 -1.23 9.70
N TYR A 47 16.24 -1.74 8.93
CA TYR A 47 15.04 -2.38 9.47
C TYR A 47 14.77 -3.73 8.81
N THR A 48 14.26 -4.67 9.62
CA THR A 48 13.85 -6.00 9.16
C THR A 48 12.51 -5.93 8.41
N SER A 49 12.31 -6.89 7.49
CA SER A 49 11.07 -7.03 6.70
C SER A 49 9.78 -6.96 7.53
N PRO A 50 9.64 -7.65 8.69
CA PRO A 50 8.43 -7.54 9.51
C PRO A 50 8.19 -6.13 10.08
N GLY A 51 9.26 -5.40 10.41
CA GLY A 51 9.17 -4.03 10.92
C GLY A 51 8.68 -3.05 9.84
N ILE A 52 9.18 -3.20 8.62
CA ILE A 52 8.72 -2.42 7.46
C ILE A 52 7.25 -2.73 7.16
N LEU A 53 6.87 -4.01 7.23
CA LEU A 53 5.49 -4.45 7.03
C LEU A 53 4.55 -3.85 8.09
N PHE A 54 4.93 -3.92 9.38
CA PHE A 54 4.14 -3.35 10.46
C PHE A 54 3.96 -1.84 10.29
N ALA A 55 5.05 -1.09 10.05
CA ALA A 55 4.98 0.35 9.83
C ALA A 55 4.08 0.71 8.64
N SER A 56 4.14 -0.06 7.56
CA SER A 56 3.29 0.11 6.38
C SER A 56 1.82 -0.11 6.71
N LYS A 57 1.49 -1.19 7.43
CA LYS A 57 0.12 -1.48 7.90
C LYS A 57 -0.41 -0.35 8.77
N THR A 58 0.34 0.08 9.78
CA THR A 58 -0.07 1.15 10.68
C THR A 58 -0.35 2.45 9.93
N LYS A 59 0.46 2.79 8.92
CA LYS A 59 0.23 3.96 8.07
C LYS A 59 -1.03 3.81 7.21
N LEU A 60 -1.29 2.63 6.65
CA LEU A 60 -2.51 2.36 5.88
C LEU A 60 -3.75 2.45 6.76
N TYR A 61 -3.73 1.87 7.96
CA TYR A 61 -4.82 2.00 8.93
C TYR A 61 -5.08 3.44 9.34
N LYS A 62 -4.03 4.20 9.66
CA LYS A 62 -4.15 5.63 10.03
C LYS A 62 -4.72 6.49 8.89
N SER A 63 -4.50 6.09 7.64
CA SER A 63 -5.08 6.77 6.47
C SER A 63 -6.46 6.25 6.05
N GLY A 64 -7.07 5.34 6.84
CA GLY A 64 -8.37 4.76 6.55
C GLY A 64 -8.38 3.69 5.46
N LYS A 65 -7.21 3.34 4.90
CA LYS A 65 -7.07 2.42 3.74
C LYS A 65 -7.06 0.95 4.19
N ARG A 66 -8.13 0.51 4.84
CA ARG A 66 -8.26 -0.85 5.41
C ARG A 66 -8.20 -1.94 4.35
N ALA A 67 -8.90 -1.75 3.22
CA ALA A 67 -8.88 -2.69 2.09
C ALA A 67 -7.47 -2.89 1.53
N VAL A 68 -6.70 -1.81 1.36
CA VAL A 68 -5.30 -1.86 0.90
C VAL A 68 -4.43 -2.65 1.87
N CYS A 69 -4.64 -2.49 3.19
CA CYS A 69 -3.92 -3.28 4.18
C CYS A 69 -4.22 -4.78 4.06
N SER A 70 -5.48 -5.16 3.78
CA SER A 70 -5.85 -6.55 3.54
C SER A 70 -5.15 -7.12 2.31
N ILE A 71 -5.14 -6.36 1.20
CA ILE A 71 -4.45 -6.75 -0.03
C ILE A 71 -2.94 -6.93 0.19
N VAL A 72 -2.30 -6.06 0.98
CA VAL A 72 -0.88 -6.20 1.32
C VAL A 72 -0.62 -7.49 2.10
N ASN A 73 -1.48 -7.82 3.08
CA ASN A 73 -1.37 -9.10 3.80
C ASN A 73 -1.52 -10.30 2.88
N GLU A 74 -2.55 -10.26 2.05
CA GLU A 74 -2.84 -11.33 1.11
C GLU A 74 -1.70 -11.50 0.10
N SER A 75 -1.11 -10.41 -0.37
CA SER A 75 0.02 -10.46 -1.31
C SER A 75 1.26 -11.16 -0.75
N LEU A 76 1.38 -11.23 0.57
CA LEU A 76 2.50 -11.85 1.28
C LEU A 76 2.20 -13.28 1.75
N SER A 77 0.99 -13.79 1.56
CA SER A 77 0.61 -15.14 2.00
C SER A 77 1.36 -16.23 1.23
N SER A 78 1.67 -15.99 -0.04
CA SER A 78 2.52 -16.88 -0.84
C SER A 78 3.44 -16.10 -1.80
N PRO A 79 4.58 -16.67 -2.23
CA PRO A 79 5.54 -15.99 -3.10
C PRO A 79 4.94 -15.55 -4.45
N THR A 80 3.95 -16.28 -4.95
CA THR A 80 3.31 -15.99 -6.24
C THR A 80 2.07 -15.13 -6.10
N ARG A 81 1.51 -14.99 -4.89
CA ARG A 81 0.21 -14.34 -4.67
C ARG A 81 0.18 -12.90 -5.16
N ALA A 82 1.23 -12.12 -4.88
CA ALA A 82 1.37 -10.75 -5.37
C ALA A 82 1.30 -10.68 -6.91
N SER A 83 1.97 -11.61 -7.61
CA SER A 83 1.95 -11.69 -9.06
C SER A 83 0.57 -12.08 -9.59
N THR A 84 -0.11 -13.01 -8.92
CA THR A 84 -1.49 -13.42 -9.26
C THR A 84 -2.45 -12.25 -9.12
N ILE A 85 -2.44 -11.55 -7.98
CA ILE A 85 -3.29 -10.37 -7.72
C ILE A 85 -3.08 -9.30 -8.81
N LYS A 86 -1.82 -9.05 -9.18
CA LYS A 86 -1.50 -8.09 -10.25
C LYS A 86 -2.07 -8.52 -11.60
N LYS A 87 -1.88 -9.80 -11.98
CA LYS A 87 -2.38 -10.33 -13.26
C LYS A 87 -3.90 -10.30 -13.31
N THR A 88 -4.58 -10.77 -12.27
CA THR A 88 -6.05 -10.77 -12.20
C THR A 88 -6.60 -9.35 -12.29
N TYR A 89 -5.98 -8.38 -11.64
CA TYR A 89 -6.37 -6.97 -11.74
C TYR A 89 -6.23 -6.43 -13.17
N ILE A 90 -5.10 -6.70 -13.83
CA ILE A 90 -4.89 -6.29 -15.23
C ILE A 90 -5.91 -6.98 -16.16
N SER A 91 -6.19 -8.26 -15.95
CA SER A 91 -7.21 -8.97 -16.72
C SER A 91 -8.61 -8.40 -16.48
N SER A 92 -8.97 -8.02 -15.25
CA SER A 92 -10.27 -7.41 -14.95
C SER A 92 -10.46 -6.02 -15.58
N LEU A 93 -9.37 -5.36 -15.98
CA LEU A 93 -9.41 -4.08 -16.70
C LEU A 93 -9.66 -4.24 -18.21
N SER A 94 -9.52 -5.46 -18.74
CA SER A 94 -9.89 -5.74 -20.13
C SER A 94 -11.40 -5.69 -20.29
N ILE A 95 -11.87 -5.09 -21.40
CA ILE A 95 -13.30 -4.90 -21.71
C ILE A 95 -14.04 -6.23 -21.71
N ASP A 96 -13.38 -7.30 -22.17
CA ASP A 96 -13.95 -8.65 -22.27
C ASP A 96 -14.23 -9.30 -20.91
N ASN A 97 -13.62 -8.80 -19.82
CA ASN A 97 -13.82 -9.27 -18.45
C ASN A 97 -14.33 -8.16 -17.52
N ALA A 98 -14.87 -7.08 -18.09
CA ALA A 98 -15.46 -6.02 -17.29
C ALA A 98 -16.61 -6.61 -16.47
N ILE A 99 -16.55 -6.43 -15.15
CA ILE A 99 -17.64 -6.79 -14.25
C ILE A 99 -18.82 -5.90 -14.62
N MET A 100 -19.74 -6.44 -15.42
CA MET A 100 -20.96 -5.74 -15.76
C MET A 100 -21.84 -5.69 -14.51
N PRO A 101 -22.21 -4.50 -14.02
CA PRO A 101 -23.18 -4.41 -12.94
C PRO A 101 -24.48 -5.06 -13.40
N TYR A 102 -25.14 -5.79 -12.48
CA TYR A 102 -26.44 -6.37 -12.75
C TYR A 102 -27.44 -5.32 -13.24
N SER A 103 -28.26 -5.69 -14.22
CA SER A 103 -29.43 -4.89 -14.56
C SER A 103 -30.44 -4.91 -13.40
N PHE A 104 -31.40 -3.97 -13.41
CA PHE A 104 -32.42 -3.89 -12.37
C PHE A 104 -33.20 -5.20 -12.20
N ASP A 105 -33.57 -5.84 -13.32
CA ASP A 105 -34.33 -7.08 -13.31
C ASP A 105 -33.48 -8.26 -12.82
N GLU A 106 -32.21 -8.33 -13.21
CA GLU A 106 -31.28 -9.37 -12.73
C GLU A 106 -31.01 -9.25 -11.23
N ALA A 107 -30.84 -8.02 -10.73
CA ALA A 107 -30.67 -7.77 -9.30
C ALA A 107 -31.92 -8.16 -8.51
N LEU A 108 -33.12 -7.88 -9.06
CA LEU A 108 -34.39 -8.27 -8.45
C LEU A 108 -34.55 -9.80 -8.42
N ALA A 109 -34.27 -10.47 -9.54
CA ALA A 109 -34.32 -11.93 -9.63
C ALA A 109 -33.36 -12.59 -8.62
N PHE A 110 -32.12 -12.12 -8.56
CA PHE A 110 -31.13 -12.62 -7.61
C PHE A 110 -31.59 -12.49 -6.14
N LEU A 111 -32.25 -11.38 -5.79
CA LEU A 111 -32.76 -11.14 -4.44
C LEU A 111 -33.94 -12.05 -4.08
N ILE A 112 -34.74 -12.45 -5.06
CA ILE A 112 -35.86 -13.39 -4.89
C ILE A 112 -35.33 -14.82 -4.74
N ASP A 113 -34.32 -15.21 -5.53
CA ASP A 113 -33.74 -16.55 -5.53
C ASP A 113 -32.91 -16.88 -4.27
N ASN A 114 -32.32 -15.87 -3.63
CA ASN A 114 -31.46 -16.03 -2.44
C ASN A 114 -32.19 -15.71 -1.12
N LYS A 115 -33.51 -15.84 -1.10
CA LYS A 115 -34.37 -15.62 0.07
C LYS A 115 -34.66 -16.93 0.79
#